data_AF-A0A661UL83-F1
#
_entry.id   AF-A0A661UL83-F1
#
_cell.length_a   1.000
_cell.length_b   1.000
_cell.length_c   1.000
_cell.angle_alpha   90.00
_cell.angle_beta   90.00
_cell.angle_gamma   90.00
#
_symmetry.space_group_name_H-M   'P 1'
#
loop_
_entity.id
_entity.type
_entity.pdbx_description
1 polymer ?
#
loop_
_entity_poly.entity_id
_entity_poly.type
_entity_poly.pdbx_seq_one_letter_code
_entity_poly.pdbx_strand_id
1 'polypeptide(L)'
;MVTLAELANLKQLDKEKLTEIIKNSLYQAISKRLTLENELEIVADFETNKVYAKFKKIVTEQDMSLGEISLSEAQKYNPDAKIGDKIPVEMPISKFEPKVIKIARKVIMEKIRSLEEDRIIFDYERQKNQIISGKIRKIDYIGYIVDIGYADAILPLEEQVEGEFYKVGDIIRAFVLNIRKRKKDVVVILSRTRPEFVKKLFEIEIPEIANNDIEVIKIVREPGIRTKVAVRSLNKKVDPIASC
;
A
#
# COMPACT_ATOMS: atom_id res chain seq x y z
N MET A 1 0.16 -1.06 -23.36
CA MET A 1 1.09 -0.47 -22.37
C MET A 1 0.24 0.27 -21.37
N VAL A 2 0.34 -0.05 -20.07
CA VAL A 2 -0.39 0.71 -19.04
C VAL A 2 0.20 2.12 -19.00
N THR A 3 -0.64 3.15 -19.16
CA THR A 3 -0.18 4.55 -19.12
C THR A 3 0.15 4.96 -17.69
N LEU A 4 0.99 5.97 -17.51
CA LEU A 4 1.31 6.52 -16.18
C LEU A 4 0.04 7.00 -15.44
N ALA A 5 -0.95 7.52 -16.18
CA ALA A 5 -2.24 7.92 -15.66
C ALA A 5 -3.11 6.73 -15.21
N GLU A 6 -3.13 5.64 -15.98
CA GLU A 6 -3.82 4.40 -15.59
C GLU A 6 -3.18 3.77 -14.35
N LEU A 7 -1.84 3.80 -14.24
CA LEU A 7 -1.12 3.29 -13.08
C LEU A 7 -1.46 4.09 -11.81
N ALA A 8 -1.52 5.43 -11.92
CA ALA A 8 -1.93 6.31 -10.83
C ALA A 8 -3.35 5.99 -10.34
N ASN A 9 -4.29 5.83 -11.28
CA ASN A 9 -5.69 5.53 -10.96
C ASN A 9 -5.87 4.13 -10.34
N LEU A 10 -5.23 3.10 -10.91
CA LEU A 10 -5.29 1.73 -10.39
C LEU A 10 -4.72 1.63 -8.98
N LYS A 11 -3.73 2.46 -8.66
CA LYS A 11 -3.07 2.48 -7.35
C LYS A 11 -3.56 3.57 -6.41
N GLN A 12 -4.58 4.33 -6.80
CA GLN A 12 -5.15 5.44 -6.02
C GLN A 12 -4.06 6.40 -5.51
N LEU A 13 -3.07 6.71 -6.35
CA LEU A 13 -1.97 7.60 -6.02
C LEU A 13 -2.17 8.94 -6.72
N ASP A 14 -1.87 10.03 -6.00
CA ASP A 14 -1.79 11.36 -6.58
C ASP A 14 -0.72 11.38 -7.68
N LYS A 15 -1.03 12.03 -8.81
CA LYS A 15 -0.10 12.14 -9.95
C LYS A 15 1.24 12.75 -9.54
N GLU A 16 1.21 13.74 -8.65
CA GLU A 16 2.42 14.40 -8.13
C GLU A 16 3.31 13.43 -7.36
N LYS A 17 2.73 12.66 -6.42
CA LYS A 17 3.48 11.64 -5.67
C LYS A 17 4.05 10.57 -6.59
N LEU A 18 3.28 10.12 -7.59
CA LEU A 18 3.79 9.12 -8.54
C LEU A 18 4.95 9.68 -9.38
N THR A 19 4.87 10.95 -9.80
CA THR A 19 5.97 11.64 -10.50
C THR A 19 7.22 11.65 -9.64
N GLU A 20 7.09 12.02 -8.37
CA GLU A 20 8.20 12.08 -7.43
C GLU A 20 8.84 10.70 -7.21
N ILE A 21 8.03 9.66 -7.03
CA ILE A 21 8.51 8.28 -6.89
C ILE A 21 9.30 7.85 -8.12
N ILE A 22 8.78 8.12 -9.32
CA ILE A 22 9.45 7.75 -10.58
C ILE A 22 10.78 8.49 -10.71
N LYS A 23 10.80 9.80 -10.46
CA LYS A 23 12.01 10.63 -10.49
C LYS A 23 13.06 10.10 -9.53
N ASN A 24 12.71 9.94 -8.26
CA ASN A 24 13.63 9.48 -7.22
C ASN A 24 14.13 8.06 -7.47
N SER A 25 13.27 7.14 -7.93
CA SER A 25 13.64 5.75 -8.18
C SER A 25 14.59 5.61 -9.38
N LEU A 26 14.32 6.34 -10.46
CA LEU A 26 15.20 6.37 -11.63
C LEU A 26 16.52 7.06 -11.31
N TYR A 27 16.47 8.16 -10.56
CA TYR A 27 17.67 8.85 -10.09
C TYR A 27 18.56 7.89 -9.29
N GLN A 28 18.02 7.14 -8.33
CA GLN A 28 18.79 6.16 -7.55
C GLN A 28 19.36 5.01 -8.38
N ALA A 29 18.69 4.62 -9.47
CA ALA A 29 19.16 3.55 -10.35
C ALA A 29 20.28 4.02 -11.28
N ILE A 30 20.15 5.23 -11.84
CA ILE A 30 21.06 5.79 -12.85
C ILE A 30 22.28 6.46 -12.20
N SER A 31 22.11 7.15 -11.07
CA SER A 31 23.21 7.79 -10.33
C SER A 31 24.32 6.82 -9.94
N LYS A 32 24.04 5.52 -9.78
CA LYS A 32 25.08 4.50 -9.54
C LYS A 32 26.03 4.28 -10.72
N ARG A 33 25.70 4.79 -11.90
CA ARG A 33 26.47 4.70 -13.14
C ARG A 33 27.09 6.02 -13.56
N LEU A 34 26.79 7.10 -12.84
CA LEU A 34 27.25 8.45 -13.11
C LEU A 34 28.01 8.98 -11.89
N THR A 35 28.87 9.96 -12.09
CA THR A 35 29.47 10.71 -10.99
C THR A 35 28.55 11.88 -10.62
N LEU A 36 28.79 12.48 -9.45
CA LEU A 36 28.05 13.68 -9.00
C LEU A 36 28.22 14.86 -9.97
N GLU A 37 29.35 14.90 -10.69
CA GLU A 37 29.68 15.95 -11.65
C GLU A 37 28.80 15.93 -12.89
N ASN A 38 28.13 14.81 -13.18
CA ASN A 38 27.24 14.67 -14.32
C ASN A 38 25.89 15.38 -14.11
N GLU A 39 25.56 15.90 -12.92
CA GLU A 39 24.35 16.69 -12.66
C GLU A 39 23.07 16.03 -13.21
N LEU A 40 22.81 14.78 -12.80
CA LEU A 40 21.66 14.02 -13.26
C LEU A 40 20.34 14.66 -12.80
N GLU A 41 19.43 14.85 -13.73
CA GLU A 41 18.04 15.23 -13.50
C GLU A 41 17.12 14.25 -14.23
N ILE A 42 16.06 13.78 -13.57
CA ILE A 42 15.04 12.93 -14.18
C ILE A 42 13.79 13.76 -14.42
N VAL A 43 13.31 13.74 -15.66
CA VAL A 43 12.05 14.37 -16.06
C VAL A 43 11.05 13.29 -16.44
N ALA A 44 9.88 13.34 -15.81
CA ALA A 44 8.75 12.48 -16.07
C ALA A 44 7.55 13.35 -16.40
N ASP A 45 7.07 13.27 -17.63
CA ASP A 45 5.92 14.00 -18.14
C ASP A 45 4.73 13.05 -18.30
N PHE A 46 3.65 13.34 -17.58
CA PHE A 46 2.43 12.53 -17.55
C PHE A 46 1.49 12.81 -18.72
N GLU A 47 1.58 13.98 -19.35
CA GLU A 47 0.74 14.34 -20.50
C GLU A 47 1.26 13.65 -21.76
N THR A 48 2.58 13.70 -21.95
CA THR A 48 3.23 13.07 -23.11
C THR A 48 3.64 11.62 -22.86
N ASN A 49 3.50 11.13 -21.62
CA ASN A 49 3.91 9.80 -21.16
C ASN A 49 5.41 9.51 -21.45
N LYS A 50 6.24 10.56 -21.45
CA LYS A 50 7.67 10.49 -21.72
C LYS A 50 8.46 10.60 -20.43
N VAL A 51 9.42 9.70 -20.28
CA VAL A 51 10.40 9.73 -19.18
C VAL A 51 11.80 9.75 -19.78
N TYR A 52 12.60 10.74 -19.39
CA TYR A 52 13.96 10.92 -19.87
C TYR A 52 14.87 11.43 -18.76
N ALA A 53 16.17 11.18 -18.94
CA ALA A 53 17.23 11.65 -18.06
C ALA A 53 17.98 12.78 -18.77
N LYS A 54 18.19 13.88 -18.05
CA LYS A 54 19.07 14.99 -18.41
C LYS A 54 20.33 14.87 -17.58
N PHE A 55 21.48 14.86 -18.21
CA PHE A 55 22.75 14.88 -17.48
C PHE A 55 23.85 15.42 -18.38
N LYS A 56 24.93 15.89 -17.77
CA LYS A 56 26.09 16.43 -18.46
C LYS A 56 27.14 15.35 -18.63
N LYS A 57 27.54 15.08 -19.87
CA LYS A 57 28.69 14.21 -20.17
C LYS A 57 29.98 15.02 -20.10
N ILE A 58 31.01 14.48 -19.49
CA ILE A 58 32.34 15.09 -19.38
C ILE A 58 33.15 14.71 -20.61
N VAL A 59 33.79 15.69 -21.25
CA VAL A 59 34.61 15.47 -22.43
C VAL A 59 35.94 14.83 -22.03
N THR A 60 36.22 13.64 -22.56
CA THR A 60 37.44 12.86 -22.32
C THR A 60 38.08 12.44 -23.63
N GLU A 61 39.30 11.88 -23.58
CA GLU A 61 39.96 11.35 -24.79
C GLU A 61 39.25 10.11 -25.35
N GLN A 62 38.65 9.30 -24.48
CA GLN A 62 37.92 8.08 -24.84
C GLN A 62 36.64 7.97 -24.02
N ASP A 63 35.55 7.55 -24.67
CA ASP A 63 34.27 7.29 -24.01
C ASP A 63 34.33 5.91 -23.31
N MET A 64 34.63 5.91 -22.00
CA MET A 64 34.72 4.67 -21.21
C MET A 64 33.48 4.43 -20.33
N SER A 65 32.66 5.45 -20.10
CA SER A 65 31.54 5.38 -19.17
C SER A 65 30.32 6.17 -19.65
N LEU A 66 29.15 5.84 -19.11
CA LEU A 66 27.89 6.53 -19.46
C LEU A 66 27.98 8.06 -19.28
N GLY A 67 28.80 8.53 -18.33
CA GLY A 67 28.99 9.94 -18.01
C GLY A 67 30.05 10.66 -18.86
N GLU A 68 30.67 9.98 -19.82
CA GLU A 68 31.75 10.52 -20.64
C GLU A 68 31.34 10.65 -22.11
N ILE A 69 32.01 11.54 -22.83
CA ILE A 69 31.91 11.69 -24.28
C ILE A 69 33.31 11.93 -24.84
N SER A 70 33.63 11.26 -25.95
CA SER A 70 34.91 11.50 -26.62
C SER A 70 34.98 12.92 -27.19
N LEU A 71 36.18 13.52 -27.23
CA LEU A 71 36.40 14.85 -27.83
C LEU A 71 35.85 14.95 -29.26
N SER A 72 36.01 13.90 -30.06
CA SER A 72 35.56 13.88 -31.46
C SER A 72 34.03 13.87 -31.59
N GLU A 73 33.31 13.27 -30.65
CA GLU A 73 31.86 13.34 -30.59
C GLU A 73 31.38 14.64 -29.97
N ALA A 74 32.07 15.13 -28.93
CA ALA A 74 31.80 16.41 -28.29
C ALA A 74 31.84 17.57 -29.29
N GLN A 75 32.83 17.58 -30.18
CA GLN A 75 33.00 18.59 -31.23
C GLN A 75 31.89 18.59 -32.28
N LYS A 76 31.13 17.49 -32.43
CA LYS A 76 29.94 17.46 -33.32
C LYS A 76 28.78 18.26 -32.74
N TYR A 77 28.69 18.37 -31.42
CA TYR A 77 27.66 19.13 -30.72
C TYR A 77 28.10 20.57 -30.47
N ASN A 78 29.37 20.77 -30.09
CA ASN A 78 29.95 22.08 -29.87
C ASN A 78 31.41 22.10 -30.42
N PRO A 79 31.68 22.79 -31.54
CA PRO A 79 33.00 22.81 -32.18
C PRO A 79 34.14 23.30 -31.28
N ASP A 80 33.82 24.14 -30.29
CA ASP A 80 34.81 24.71 -29.36
C ASP A 80 35.03 23.85 -28.10
N ALA A 81 34.44 22.65 -28.04
CA ALA A 81 34.55 21.76 -26.89
C ALA A 81 36.00 21.32 -26.63
N LYS A 82 36.42 21.43 -25.37
CA LYS A 82 37.73 21.00 -24.85
C LYS A 82 37.57 19.85 -23.86
N ILE A 83 38.66 19.12 -23.64
CA ILE A 83 38.72 18.09 -22.60
C ILE A 83 38.41 18.73 -21.24
N GLY A 84 37.52 18.11 -20.48
CA GLY A 84 37.00 18.62 -19.20
C GLY A 84 35.72 19.45 -19.31
N ASP A 85 35.29 19.84 -20.51
CA ASP A 85 34.01 20.52 -20.69
C ASP A 85 32.83 19.56 -20.41
N LYS A 86 31.67 20.15 -20.16
CA LYS A 86 30.43 19.42 -19.85
C LYS A 86 29.38 19.67 -20.92
N ILE A 87 28.97 18.62 -21.62
CA ILE A 87 27.94 18.70 -22.66
C ILE A 87 26.60 18.19 -22.11
N PRO A 88 25.53 19.00 -22.12
CA PRO A 88 24.22 18.54 -21.71
C PRO A 88 23.66 17.54 -22.71
N VAL A 89 23.19 16.40 -22.21
CA VAL A 89 22.60 15.33 -23.01
C VAL A 89 21.23 14.98 -22.43
N GLU A 90 20.27 14.80 -23.33
CA GLU A 90 18.94 14.25 -23.00
C GLU A 90 18.85 12.83 -23.54
N MET A 91 18.51 11.88 -22.67
CA MET A 91 18.43 10.47 -23.04
C MET A 91 17.11 9.85 -22.57
N PRO A 92 16.31 9.24 -23.45
CA PRO A 92 15.12 8.51 -23.03
C PRO A 92 15.51 7.27 -22.20
N ILE A 93 14.71 6.93 -21.20
CA ILE A 93 14.99 5.80 -20.30
C ILE A 93 15.13 4.46 -21.05
N SER A 94 14.47 4.31 -22.20
CA SER A 94 14.55 3.11 -23.04
C SER A 94 15.93 2.85 -23.66
N LYS A 95 16.80 3.86 -23.75
CA LYS A 95 18.18 3.70 -24.25
C LYS A 95 19.15 3.19 -23.18
N PHE A 96 18.75 3.18 -21.91
CA PHE A 96 19.57 2.65 -20.84
C PHE A 96 19.58 1.12 -20.85
N GLU A 97 20.62 0.54 -20.27
CA GLU A 97 20.73 -0.92 -20.11
C GLU A 97 19.46 -1.51 -19.50
N PRO A 98 18.97 -2.66 -20.01
CA PRO A 98 17.80 -3.35 -19.45
C PRO A 98 17.90 -3.62 -17.95
N LYS A 99 19.13 -3.78 -17.42
CA LYS A 99 19.39 -3.98 -16.00
C LYS A 99 18.98 -2.77 -15.15
N VAL A 100 19.27 -1.55 -15.60
CA VAL A 100 18.90 -0.30 -14.90
C VAL A 100 17.38 -0.14 -14.86
N ILE A 101 16.72 -0.41 -15.98
CA ILE A 101 15.25 -0.34 -16.11
C ILE A 101 14.59 -1.33 -15.14
N LYS A 102 15.09 -2.57 -15.05
CA LYS A 102 14.58 -3.58 -14.11
C LYS A 102 14.75 -3.15 -12.65
N ILE A 103 15.89 -2.57 -12.30
CA ILE A 103 16.15 -2.05 -10.94
C ILE A 103 15.19 -0.91 -10.61
N ALA A 104 15.07 0.09 -11.49
CA ALA A 104 14.17 1.21 -11.29
C ALA A 104 12.72 0.75 -11.11
N ARG A 105 12.26 -0.18 -11.96
CA ARG A 105 10.91 -0.76 -11.84
C ARG A 105 10.70 -1.44 -10.48
N LYS A 106 11.70 -2.17 -9.98
CA LYS A 106 11.63 -2.81 -8.67
C LYS A 106 11.49 -1.78 -7.55
N VAL A 107 12.33 -0.74 -7.55
CA VAL A 107 12.29 0.34 -6.55
C VAL A 107 10.96 1.09 -6.58
N ILE A 108 10.44 1.40 -7.77
CA ILE A 108 9.12 2.03 -7.93
C ILE A 108 8.03 1.16 -7.30
N MET A 109 8.00 -0.13 -7.62
CA MET A 109 6.99 -1.05 -7.08
C MET A 109 7.10 -1.20 -5.56
N GLU A 110 8.31 -1.26 -5.02
CA GLU A 110 8.54 -1.30 -3.57
C GLU A 110 8.06 -0.02 -2.88
N LYS A 111 8.29 1.15 -3.49
CA LYS A 111 7.86 2.43 -2.92
C LYS A 111 6.35 2.61 -2.99
N ILE A 112 5.71 2.20 -4.10
CA ILE A 112 4.25 2.17 -4.22
C ILE A 112 3.65 1.27 -3.13
N ARG A 113 4.18 0.05 -2.96
CA ARG A 113 3.73 -0.88 -1.92
C ARG A 113 3.87 -0.28 -0.52
N SER A 114 4.99 0.38 -0.23
CA SER A 114 5.20 1.06 1.06
C SER A 114 4.15 2.14 1.33
N LEU A 115 3.73 2.90 0.31
CA LEU A 115 2.68 3.92 0.47
C LEU A 115 1.31 3.29 0.68
N GLU A 116 1.01 2.19 -0.02
CA GLU A 116 -0.20 1.39 0.23
C GLU A 116 -0.22 0.87 1.67
N GLU A 117 0.89 0.30 2.14
CA GLU A 117 1.04 -0.19 3.52
C GLU A 117 0.81 0.90 4.56
N ASP A 118 1.41 2.07 4.39
CA ASP A 118 1.29 3.18 5.35
C ASP A 118 -0.16 3.72 5.39
N ARG A 119 -0.84 3.75 4.23
CA ARG A 119 -2.27 4.10 4.16
C ARG A 119 -3.15 3.08 4.88
N ILE A 120 -2.90 1.79 4.67
CA ILE A 120 -3.64 0.71 5.35
C ILE A 120 -3.48 0.86 6.87
N ILE A 121 -2.26 1.07 7.36
CA ILE A 121 -2.02 1.27 8.80
C ILE A 121 -2.84 2.46 9.30
N PHE A 122 -2.76 3.60 8.61
CA PHE A 122 -3.47 4.82 9.01
C PHE A 122 -5.00 4.64 9.06
N ASP A 123 -5.58 4.01 8.04
CA ASP A 123 -7.02 3.80 7.95
C ASP A 123 -7.50 2.79 9.03
N TYR A 124 -6.79 1.67 9.18
CA TYR A 124 -7.22 0.61 10.10
C TYR A 124 -6.88 0.88 11.57
N GLU A 125 -5.88 1.72 11.88
CA GLU A 125 -5.64 2.15 13.26
C GLU A 125 -6.88 2.86 13.84
N ARG A 126 -7.61 3.62 13.00
CA ARG A 126 -8.87 4.28 13.37
C ARG A 126 -10.04 3.31 13.49
N GLN A 127 -10.01 2.23 12.73
CA GLN A 127 -11.03 1.18 12.74
C GLN A 127 -10.71 0.03 13.70
N LYS A 128 -9.63 0.14 14.49
CA LYS A 128 -9.29 -0.85 15.49
C LYS A 128 -10.46 -1.01 16.47
N ASN A 129 -10.77 -2.24 16.82
CA ASN A 129 -11.90 -2.61 17.66
C ASN A 129 -13.30 -2.36 17.03
N GLN A 130 -13.39 -2.27 15.71
CA GLN A 130 -14.66 -2.23 14.99
C GLN A 130 -14.93 -3.54 14.26
N ILE A 131 -16.18 -3.73 13.84
CA ILE A 131 -16.54 -4.80 12.91
C ILE A 131 -16.39 -4.27 11.49
N ILE A 132 -15.71 -5.06 10.66
CA ILE A 132 -15.66 -4.84 9.23
C ILE A 132 -16.33 -6.01 8.50
N SER A 133 -16.84 -5.72 7.32
CA SER A 133 -17.37 -6.72 6.39
C SER A 133 -16.38 -6.92 5.26
N GLY A 134 -16.13 -8.16 4.87
CA GLY A 134 -15.22 -8.48 3.79
C GLY A 134 -15.57 -9.79 3.11
N LYS A 135 -15.06 -9.97 1.90
CA LYS A 135 -15.31 -11.15 1.07
C LYS A 135 -14.14 -12.11 1.17
N ILE A 136 -14.39 -13.38 1.41
CA ILE A 136 -13.32 -14.38 1.44
C ILE A 136 -12.74 -14.54 0.04
N ARG A 137 -11.46 -14.21 -0.09
CA ARG A 137 -10.72 -14.26 -1.36
C ARG A 137 -10.02 -15.59 -1.55
N LYS A 138 -9.44 -16.12 -0.47
CA LYS A 138 -8.67 -17.36 -0.47
C LYS A 138 -8.78 -18.06 0.89
N ILE A 139 -8.75 -19.38 0.85
CA ILE A 139 -8.59 -20.23 2.04
C ILE A 139 -7.15 -20.75 2.02
N ASP A 140 -6.41 -20.56 3.10
CA ASP A 140 -5.02 -20.97 3.23
C ASP A 140 -4.82 -21.79 4.53
N TYR A 141 -3.68 -22.46 4.67
CA TYR A 141 -3.40 -23.27 5.87
C TYR A 141 -3.32 -22.44 7.15
N ILE A 142 -3.09 -21.13 7.03
CA ILE A 142 -3.05 -20.17 8.14
C ILE A 142 -4.43 -19.61 8.51
N GLY A 143 -5.46 -19.86 7.71
CA GLY A 143 -6.82 -19.36 7.91
C GLY A 143 -7.46 -18.74 6.66
N TYR A 144 -8.50 -17.94 6.85
CA TYR A 144 -9.22 -17.29 5.76
C TYR A 144 -8.57 -15.94 5.40
N ILE A 145 -8.30 -15.74 4.12
CA ILE A 145 -7.88 -14.43 3.57
C ILE A 145 -9.13 -13.70 3.11
N VAL A 146 -9.37 -12.55 3.70
CA VAL A 146 -10.58 -11.74 3.53
C VAL A 146 -10.21 -10.45 2.83
N ASP A 147 -10.79 -10.22 1.66
CA ASP A 147 -10.72 -8.95 0.95
C ASP A 147 -11.65 -7.94 1.62
N ILE A 148 -11.08 -6.84 2.08
CA ILE A 148 -11.78 -5.75 2.76
C ILE A 148 -11.75 -4.47 1.90
N GLY A 149 -11.58 -4.64 0.58
CA GLY A 149 -11.64 -3.60 -0.44
C GLY A 149 -10.27 -3.02 -0.80
N TYR A 150 -9.57 -2.46 0.19
CA TYR A 150 -8.28 -1.78 -0.02
C TYR A 150 -7.06 -2.60 0.43
N ALA A 151 -7.29 -3.66 1.20
CA ALA A 151 -6.26 -4.53 1.75
C ALA A 151 -6.77 -5.96 1.87
N ASP A 152 -5.84 -6.90 2.03
CA ASP A 152 -6.17 -8.24 2.50
C ASP A 152 -6.06 -8.29 4.04
N ALA A 153 -7.09 -8.85 4.66
CA ALA A 153 -7.07 -9.25 6.05
C ALA A 153 -6.93 -10.77 6.18
N ILE A 154 -6.49 -11.21 7.35
CA ILE A 154 -6.49 -12.61 7.75
C ILE A 154 -7.42 -12.83 8.94
N LEU A 155 -8.28 -13.83 8.83
CA LEU A 155 -8.97 -14.45 9.96
C LEU A 155 -8.23 -15.77 10.28
N PRO A 156 -7.27 -15.76 11.23
CA PRO A 156 -6.43 -16.91 11.53
C PRO A 156 -7.23 -18.02 12.22
N LEU A 157 -6.77 -19.26 12.11
CA LEU A 157 -7.45 -20.44 12.68
C LEU A 157 -7.81 -20.27 14.16
N GLU A 158 -6.91 -19.69 14.96
CA GLU A 158 -7.10 -19.47 16.40
C GLU A 158 -8.21 -18.45 16.73
N GLU A 159 -8.55 -17.57 15.80
CA GLU A 159 -9.56 -16.53 15.97
C GLU A 159 -10.84 -16.83 15.17
N GLN A 160 -10.96 -18.06 14.63
CA GLN A 160 -12.16 -18.61 14.01
C GLN A 160 -13.04 -19.28 15.06
N VAL A 161 -14.35 -19.23 14.83
CA VAL A 161 -15.31 -19.93 15.69
C VAL A 161 -15.40 -21.38 15.24
N GLU A 162 -15.27 -22.31 16.18
CA GLU A 162 -15.42 -23.73 15.89
C GLU A 162 -16.82 -24.02 15.33
N GLY A 163 -16.89 -24.75 14.22
CA GLY A 163 -18.13 -25.05 13.50
C GLY A 163 -18.55 -24.04 12.43
N GLU A 164 -17.91 -22.87 12.34
CA GLU A 164 -18.11 -21.94 11.22
C GLU A 164 -17.22 -22.32 10.03
N PHE A 165 -17.83 -22.73 8.93
CA PHE A 165 -17.11 -23.04 7.70
C PHE A 165 -17.53 -22.08 6.61
N TYR A 166 -16.54 -21.40 6.03
CA TYR A 166 -16.75 -20.47 4.93
C TYR A 166 -16.09 -20.94 3.65
N LYS A 167 -16.66 -20.50 2.52
CA LYS A 167 -16.18 -20.75 1.17
C LYS A 167 -15.60 -19.48 0.56
N VAL A 168 -14.75 -19.66 -0.45
CA VAL A 168 -14.29 -18.54 -1.27
C VAL A 168 -15.50 -17.86 -1.91
N GLY A 169 -15.60 -16.55 -1.72
CA GLY A 169 -16.70 -15.73 -2.19
C GLY A 169 -17.70 -15.32 -1.12
N ASP A 170 -17.72 -15.98 0.04
CA ASP A 170 -18.62 -15.65 1.13
C ASP A 170 -18.29 -14.28 1.73
N ILE A 171 -19.32 -13.54 2.14
CA ILE A 171 -19.16 -12.27 2.85
C ILE A 171 -19.26 -12.56 4.33
N ILE A 172 -18.23 -12.17 5.08
CA ILE A 172 -18.17 -12.35 6.52
C ILE A 172 -17.97 -11.00 7.22
N ARG A 173 -18.62 -10.83 8.37
CA ARG A 173 -18.32 -9.75 9.31
C ARG A 173 -17.29 -10.25 10.31
N ALA A 174 -16.28 -9.47 10.66
CA ALA A 174 -15.32 -9.86 11.69
C ALA A 174 -14.80 -8.64 12.43
N PHE A 175 -14.35 -8.86 13.67
CA PHE A 175 -13.78 -7.82 14.52
C PHE A 175 -12.31 -7.59 14.17
N VAL A 176 -11.90 -6.33 14.03
CA VAL A 176 -10.51 -5.95 13.80
C VAL A 176 -9.74 -6.06 15.12
N LEU A 177 -9.01 -7.15 15.30
CA LEU A 177 -8.25 -7.45 16.51
C LEU A 177 -6.96 -6.63 16.58
N ASN A 178 -6.15 -6.67 15.51
CA ASN A 178 -4.87 -5.97 15.48
C ASN A 178 -4.36 -5.78 14.06
N ILE A 179 -3.36 -4.93 13.88
CA ILE A 179 -2.65 -4.74 12.62
C ILE A 179 -1.19 -5.09 12.90
N ARG A 180 -0.62 -5.97 12.08
CA ARG A 180 0.81 -6.34 12.19
C ARG A 180 1.54 -5.94 10.92
N LYS A 181 2.56 -5.08 11.06
CA LYS A 181 3.53 -4.81 10.00
C LYS A 181 4.62 -5.88 10.05
N ARG A 182 4.65 -6.77 9.05
CA ARG A 182 5.80 -7.65 8.78
C ARG A 182 6.71 -6.97 7.75
N LYS A 183 7.97 -7.42 7.63
CA LYS A 183 8.99 -6.84 6.73
C LYS A 183 8.58 -6.68 5.26
N LYS A 184 7.51 -7.35 4.80
CA LYS A 184 7.06 -7.33 3.41
C LYS A 184 5.58 -6.98 3.24
N ASP A 185 4.80 -6.93 4.33
CA ASP A 185 3.34 -6.84 4.27
C ASP A 185 2.76 -6.30 5.57
N VAL A 186 1.77 -5.44 5.45
CA VAL A 186 0.86 -5.09 6.54
C VAL A 186 -0.32 -6.05 6.48
N VAL A 187 -0.58 -6.74 7.60
CA VAL A 187 -1.67 -7.71 7.68
C VAL A 187 -2.63 -7.26 8.79
N VAL A 188 -3.89 -7.05 8.40
CA VAL A 188 -4.99 -6.81 9.33
C VAL A 188 -5.46 -8.15 9.86
N ILE A 189 -5.44 -8.33 11.18
CA ILE A 189 -5.85 -9.56 11.86
C ILE A 189 -7.28 -9.38 12.35
N LEU A 190 -8.13 -10.29 11.91
CA LEU A 190 -9.53 -10.36 12.26
C LEU A 190 -9.78 -11.42 13.32
N SER A 191 -10.89 -11.26 14.03
CA SER A 191 -11.39 -12.26 14.97
C SER A 191 -12.91 -12.35 14.93
N ARG A 192 -13.41 -13.58 15.14
CA ARG A 192 -14.83 -13.85 15.39
C ARG A 192 -15.07 -14.49 16.76
N THR A 193 -14.01 -14.84 17.49
CA THR A 193 -14.08 -15.48 18.82
C THR A 193 -14.20 -14.49 19.96
N ARG A 194 -13.70 -13.26 19.79
CA ARG A 194 -13.63 -12.28 20.88
C ARG A 194 -15.01 -11.85 21.40
N PRO A 195 -15.20 -11.62 22.72
CA PRO A 195 -16.44 -11.08 23.28
C PRO A 195 -16.83 -9.71 22.67
N GLU A 196 -15.84 -8.89 22.36
CA GLU A 196 -15.98 -7.57 21.74
C GLU A 196 -16.67 -7.65 20.37
N PHE A 197 -16.51 -8.76 19.64
CA PHE A 197 -17.24 -9.00 18.40
C PHE A 197 -18.76 -9.03 18.66
N VAL A 198 -19.23 -9.71 19.72
CA VAL A 198 -20.66 -9.70 20.06
C VAL A 198 -21.11 -8.33 20.51
N LYS A 199 -20.32 -7.65 21.33
CA LYS A 199 -20.64 -6.29 21.78
C LYS A 199 -20.90 -5.35 20.61
N LYS A 200 -19.98 -5.36 19.63
CA LYS A 200 -20.12 -4.54 18.42
C LYS A 200 -21.27 -4.98 17.52
N LEU A 201 -21.58 -6.28 17.46
CA LEU A 201 -22.79 -6.73 16.76
C LEU A 201 -24.06 -6.19 17.41
N PHE A 202 -24.14 -6.22 18.75
CA PHE A 202 -25.28 -5.66 19.49
C PHE A 202 -25.42 -4.16 19.23
N GLU A 203 -24.32 -3.40 19.24
CA GLU A 203 -24.32 -1.97 18.91
C GLU A 203 -24.80 -1.70 17.46
N ILE A 204 -24.61 -2.62 16.52
CA ILE A 204 -25.05 -2.47 15.13
C ILE A 204 -26.53 -2.84 14.96
N GLU A 205 -26.96 -3.93 15.59
CA GLU A 205 -28.31 -4.50 15.38
C GLU A 205 -29.37 -3.86 16.31
N ILE A 206 -28.98 -3.35 17.48
CA ILE A 206 -29.90 -2.82 18.50
C ILE A 206 -29.71 -1.30 18.65
N PRO A 207 -30.62 -0.46 18.12
CA PRO A 207 -30.52 1.00 18.17
C PRO A 207 -30.40 1.58 19.58
N GLU A 208 -31.08 0.99 20.55
CA GLU A 208 -31.07 1.45 21.95
C GLU A 208 -29.69 1.29 22.60
N ILE A 209 -28.91 0.29 22.17
CA ILE A 209 -27.50 0.16 22.61
C ILE A 209 -26.64 1.21 21.88
N ALA A 210 -26.88 1.45 20.58
CA ALA A 210 -26.16 2.47 19.82
C ALA A 210 -26.38 3.89 20.38
N ASN A 211 -27.60 4.19 20.83
CA ASN A 211 -28.00 5.47 21.42
C ASN A 211 -27.59 5.61 22.90
N ASN A 212 -27.01 4.57 23.50
CA ASN A 212 -26.72 4.48 24.94
C ASN A 212 -27.96 4.56 25.85
N ASP A 213 -29.14 4.16 25.37
CA ASP A 213 -30.31 3.91 26.23
C ASP A 213 -30.16 2.60 27.02
N ILE A 214 -29.44 1.62 26.45
CA ILE A 214 -29.07 0.36 27.10
C ILE A 214 -27.55 0.20 27.10
N GLU A 215 -27.00 -0.17 28.26
CA GLU A 215 -25.58 -0.43 28.44
C GLU A 215 -25.30 -1.93 28.59
N VAL A 216 -24.31 -2.43 27.85
CA VAL A 216 -23.79 -3.79 28.02
C VAL A 216 -22.76 -3.81 29.16
N ILE A 217 -23.15 -4.39 30.31
CA ILE A 217 -22.31 -4.47 31.51
C ILE A 217 -21.21 -5.51 31.35
N LYS A 218 -21.57 -6.71 30.88
CA LYS A 218 -20.63 -7.84 30.81
C LYS A 218 -21.02 -8.81 29.71
N ILE A 219 -20.02 -9.33 29.02
CA ILE A 219 -20.17 -10.43 28.07
C ILE A 219 -19.24 -11.56 28.52
N VAL A 220 -19.80 -12.76 28.60
CA VAL A 220 -19.04 -14.01 28.77
C VAL A 220 -19.33 -14.88 27.57
N ARG A 221 -18.28 -15.26 26.84
CA ARG A 221 -18.41 -15.94 25.56
C ARG A 221 -17.60 -17.23 25.53
N GLU A 222 -18.28 -18.31 25.13
CA GLU A 222 -17.70 -19.56 24.67
C GLU A 222 -17.97 -19.62 23.16
N PRO A 223 -17.01 -19.25 22.30
CA PRO A 223 -17.21 -19.15 20.85
C PRO A 223 -17.73 -20.46 20.27
N GLY A 224 -18.80 -20.39 19.48
CA GLY A 224 -19.40 -21.58 18.82
C GLY A 224 -20.37 -22.35 19.70
N ILE A 225 -20.42 -22.07 21.01
CA ILE A 225 -21.24 -22.79 21.97
C ILE A 225 -22.33 -21.88 22.55
N ARG A 226 -21.93 -20.85 23.31
CA ARG A 226 -22.88 -19.96 24.01
C ARG A 226 -22.25 -18.61 24.32
N THR A 227 -23.08 -17.57 24.32
CA THR A 227 -22.72 -16.25 24.83
C THR A 227 -23.75 -15.81 25.86
N LYS A 228 -23.30 -15.39 27.03
CA LYS A 228 -24.14 -14.74 28.05
C LYS A 228 -23.81 -13.26 28.09
N VAL A 229 -24.85 -12.43 28.04
CA VAL A 229 -24.74 -10.98 28.00
C VAL A 229 -25.57 -10.41 29.15
N ALA A 230 -24.98 -9.52 29.93
CA ALA A 230 -25.66 -8.75 30.97
C ALA A 230 -25.83 -7.31 30.47
N VAL A 231 -27.08 -6.86 30.38
CA VAL A 231 -27.46 -5.51 29.95
C VAL A 231 -28.19 -4.77 31.07
N ARG A 232 -28.11 -3.44 31.05
CA ARG A 232 -28.84 -2.55 31.94
C ARG A 232 -29.41 -1.39 31.14
N SER A 233 -30.68 -1.11 31.34
CA SER A 233 -31.29 0.09 30.78
C SER A 233 -30.89 1.32 31.59
N LEU A 234 -30.43 2.35 30.89
CA LEU A 234 -30.19 3.70 31.42
C LEU A 234 -31.45 4.56 31.30
N ASN A 235 -32.38 4.18 30.43
CA ASN A 235 -33.65 4.86 30.21
C ASN A 235 -34.81 4.07 30.84
N LYS A 236 -35.42 4.63 31.89
CA LYS A 236 -36.52 3.98 32.63
C LYS A 236 -37.74 3.58 31.78
N LYS A 237 -37.87 4.11 30.56
CA LYS A 237 -38.95 3.78 29.63
C LYS A 237 -38.63 2.62 28.68
N VAL A 238 -37.39 2.15 28.67
CA VAL A 238 -36.89 1.11 27.76
C VAL A 238 -36.60 -0.16 28.55
N ASP A 239 -37.22 -1.27 28.16
CA ASP A 239 -36.94 -2.58 28.70
C ASP A 239 -35.72 -3.19 27.97
N PRO A 240 -34.60 -3.46 28.67
CA PRO A 240 -33.38 -3.89 28.02
C PRO A 240 -33.44 -5.33 27.50
N ILE A 241 -34.33 -6.17 28.03
CA ILE A 241 -34.47 -7.56 27.57
C ILE A 241 -35.36 -7.61 26.33
N ALA A 242 -36.42 -6.79 26.29
CA ALA A 242 -37.32 -6.76 25.14
C ALA A 242 -36.68 -6.16 23.88
N SER A 243 -35.74 -5.24 24.04
CA SER A 243 -35.00 -4.61 22.93
C SER A 243 -33.83 -5.44 22.40
N CYS A 244 -33.38 -6.50 23.10
CA CYS A 244 -32.23 -7.33 22.72
C CYS A 244 -32.65 -8.71 22.20
#